data_AF-A0A531JFU4-F1
#
_entry.id   AF-A0A531JFU4-F1
#
_cell.length_a   1.000
_cell.length_b   1.000
_cell.length_c   1.000
_cell.angle_alpha   90.00
_cell.angle_beta   90.00
_cell.angle_gamma   90.00
#
_symmetry.space_group_name_H-M   'P 1'
#
loop_
_entity.id
_entity.type
_entity.pdbx_description
1 polymer ?
#
loop_
_entity_poly.entity_id
_entity_poly.type
_entity_poly.pdbx_seq_one_letter_code
_entity_poly.pdbx_strand_id
1 'polypeptide(L)'
;VSFDGFRAINNLSLVLDKGEMRAIIGPNGAGKTTMMDIVTGKTRPDAGEVYFDGQVDLTKHDEAEIAMMGIGRKFQKPTVFESHTIEDNLMLALKGPRSIFPALFH
;
A
#
# COMPACT_ATOMS: atom_id res chain seq x y z
N VAL A 1 1.25 7.21 -14.83
CA VAL A 1 2.04 8.01 -13.87
C VAL A 1 3.30 8.45 -14.56
N SER A 2 3.41 9.76 -14.76
CA SER A 2 4.55 10.40 -15.36
C SER A 2 5.28 11.19 -14.29
N PHE A 3 6.56 10.89 -14.07
CA PHE A 3 7.45 11.69 -13.23
C PHE A 3 8.43 12.40 -14.15
N ASP A 4 8.38 13.73 -14.22
CA ASP A 4 9.33 14.54 -15.00
C ASP A 4 9.51 14.06 -16.46
N GLY A 5 8.39 13.75 -17.13
CA GLY A 5 8.37 13.22 -18.49
C GLY A 5 8.64 11.70 -18.63
N PHE A 6 9.13 11.03 -17.58
CA PHE A 6 9.32 9.59 -17.54
C PHE A 6 8.02 8.87 -17.14
N ARG A 7 7.50 8.01 -18.02
CA ARG A 7 6.34 7.17 -17.73
C ARG A 7 6.77 5.96 -16.89
N ALA A 8 6.56 6.04 -15.59
CA ALA A 8 6.90 4.94 -14.67
C ALA A 8 6.00 3.71 -14.88
N ILE A 9 4.75 3.91 -15.28
CA ILE A 9 3.82 2.84 -15.65
C ILE A 9 3.06 3.28 -16.90
N ASN A 10 3.02 2.42 -17.91
CA ASN A 10 2.34 2.65 -19.18
C ASN A 10 1.38 1.50 -19.49
N ASN A 11 0.08 1.77 -19.45
CA ASN A 11 -1.00 0.83 -19.78
C ASN A 11 -0.90 -0.55 -19.10
N LEU A 12 -0.64 -0.56 -17.78
CA LEU A 12 -0.62 -1.79 -16.99
C LEU A 12 -2.05 -2.26 -16.69
N SER A 13 -2.33 -3.53 -16.96
CA SER A 13 -3.55 -4.21 -16.49
C SER A 13 -3.14 -5.43 -15.68
N LEU A 14 -3.58 -5.49 -14.44
CA LEU A 14 -3.29 -6.57 -13.51
C LEU A 14 -4.55 -6.87 -12.70
N VAL A 15 -4.87 -8.15 -12.57
CA VAL A 15 -5.90 -8.67 -11.66
C VAL A 15 -5.21 -9.66 -10.74
N LEU A 16 -5.55 -9.59 -9.45
CA LEU A 16 -5.09 -10.51 -8.42
C LEU A 16 -6.31 -11.12 -7.74
N ASP A 17 -6.48 -12.42 -7.88
CA ASP A 17 -7.61 -13.13 -7.28
C ASP A 17 -7.37 -13.44 -5.79
N LYS A 18 -8.45 -13.70 -5.06
CA LYS A 18 -8.38 -14.04 -3.64
C LYS A 18 -7.55 -15.31 -3.43
N GLY A 19 -6.52 -15.22 -2.59
CA GLY A 19 -5.62 -16.33 -2.29
C GLY A 19 -4.50 -16.53 -3.32
N GLU A 20 -4.44 -15.69 -4.36
CA GLU A 20 -3.37 -15.72 -5.34
C GLU A 20 -2.09 -15.07 -4.79
N MET A 21 -0.95 -15.66 -5.13
CA MET A 21 0.36 -15.04 -4.96
C MET A 21 0.91 -14.62 -6.33
N ARG A 22 1.14 -13.32 -6.52
CA ARG A 22 1.76 -12.77 -7.72
C ARG A 22 3.12 -12.17 -7.43
N ALA A 23 4.13 -12.56 -8.21
CA ALA A 23 5.45 -11.94 -8.20
C ALA A 23 5.59 -10.97 -9.37
N ILE A 24 6.06 -9.76 -9.10
CA ILE A 24 6.33 -8.74 -10.12
C ILE A 24 7.83 -8.49 -10.18
N ILE A 25 8.44 -8.84 -11.30
CA ILE A 25 9.89 -8.78 -11.50
C ILE A 25 10.19 -7.83 -12.66
N GLY A 26 11.28 -7.08 -12.53
CA GLY A 26 11.77 -6.18 -13.57
C GLY A 26 13.00 -5.41 -13.07
N PRO A 27 13.73 -4.74 -13.97
CA PRO A 27 14.92 -3.97 -13.57
C PRO A 27 14.57 -2.80 -12.64
N ASN A 28 15.60 -2.17 -12.07
CA ASN A 28 15.42 -0.92 -11.33
C ASN A 28 14.86 0.16 -12.29
N GLY A 29 13.94 0.97 -11.79
CA GLY A 29 13.23 1.97 -12.61
C GLY A 29 12.04 1.42 -13.42
N ALA A 30 11.78 0.11 -13.43
CA ALA A 30 10.64 -0.48 -14.16
C ALA A 30 9.24 -0.15 -13.58
N GLY A 31 9.13 0.75 -12.60
CA GLY A 31 7.83 1.16 -12.04
C GLY A 31 7.24 0.28 -10.95
N LYS A 32 7.95 -0.76 -10.46
CA LYS A 32 7.43 -1.66 -9.39
C LYS A 32 7.02 -0.92 -8.13
N THR A 33 7.88 -0.04 -7.62
CA THR A 33 7.58 0.76 -6.42
C THR A 33 6.43 1.72 -6.67
N THR A 34 6.41 2.38 -7.83
CA THR A 34 5.29 3.24 -8.26
C THR A 34 3.98 2.48 -8.30
N MET A 35 3.98 1.22 -8.77
CA MET A 35 2.78 0.39 -8.81
C MET A 35 2.26 0.13 -7.39
N MET A 36 3.15 -0.22 -6.46
CA MET A 36 2.80 -0.40 -5.06
C MET A 36 2.31 0.91 -4.42
N ASP A 37 2.90 2.05 -4.77
CA ASP A 37 2.47 3.38 -4.31
C ASP A 37 1.06 3.73 -4.79
N ILE A 38 0.71 3.36 -6.02
CA ILE A 38 -0.65 3.54 -6.56
C ILE A 38 -1.65 2.67 -5.82
N VAL A 39 -1.35 1.38 -5.63
CA VAL A 39 -2.24 0.45 -4.93
C VAL A 39 -2.46 0.87 -3.48
N THR A 40 -1.44 1.41 -2.81
CA THR A 40 -1.59 1.90 -1.44
C THR A 40 -2.04 3.36 -1.32
N GLY A 41 -2.38 4.02 -2.43
CA GLY A 41 -2.87 5.41 -2.42
C GLY A 41 -1.83 6.50 -2.14
N LYS A 42 -0.54 6.14 -2.07
CA LYS A 42 0.57 7.09 -1.90
C LYS A 42 0.78 7.97 -3.13
N THR A 43 0.43 7.47 -4.30
CA THR A 43 0.54 8.20 -5.57
C THR A 43 -0.71 7.95 -6.40
N ARG A 44 -1.26 8.99 -7.02
CA ARG A 44 -2.42 8.83 -7.91
C ARG A 44 -1.99 8.49 -9.33
N PRO A 45 -2.71 7.58 -10.03
CA PRO A 45 -2.49 7.38 -11.44
C PRO A 45 -2.96 8.61 -12.23
N ASP A 46 -2.24 8.97 -13.30
CA ASP A 46 -2.69 10.05 -14.21
C ASP A 46 -4.01 9.68 -14.92
N ALA A 47 -4.23 8.39 -15.16
CA ALA A 47 -5.40 7.81 -15.79
C ALA A 47 -5.53 6.32 -15.43
N GLY A 48 -6.74 5.77 -15.59
CA GLY A 48 -7.07 4.38 -15.26
C GLY A 48 -7.72 4.25 -13.89
N GLU A 49 -7.97 3.01 -13.49
CA GLU A 49 -8.74 2.69 -12.29
C GLU A 49 -8.04 1.63 -11.46
N VAL A 50 -8.29 1.64 -10.15
CA VAL A 50 -7.71 0.67 -9.21
C VAL A 50 -8.80 0.26 -8.24
N TYR A 51 -9.23 -1.00 -8.32
CA TYR A 51 -10.33 -1.51 -7.50
C TYR A 51 -9.86 -2.57 -6.49
N PHE A 52 -10.38 -2.49 -5.28
CA PHE A 52 -10.27 -3.53 -4.26
C PHE A 52 -11.62 -4.26 -4.12
N ASP A 53 -11.54 -5.60 -4.11
CA ASP A 53 -12.71 -6.51 -4.08
C ASP A 53 -13.74 -6.24 -5.21
N GLY A 54 -13.28 -5.66 -6.33
CA GLY A 54 -14.10 -5.29 -7.48
C GLY A 54 -15.10 -4.15 -7.24
N GLN A 55 -15.13 -3.54 -6.05
CA GLN A 55 -16.15 -2.55 -5.67
C GLN A 55 -15.57 -1.22 -5.21
N VAL A 56 -14.44 -1.25 -4.51
CA VAL A 56 -13.86 -0.05 -3.87
C VAL A 56 -12.80 0.56 -4.77
N ASP A 57 -13.07 1.75 -5.29
CA ASP A 57 -12.11 2.54 -6.06
C ASP A 57 -11.04 3.17 -5.15
N LEU A 58 -9.86 2.57 -5.11
CA LEU A 58 -8.74 3.00 -4.26
C LEU A 58 -8.19 4.38 -4.64
N THR A 59 -8.49 4.90 -5.83
CA THR A 59 -8.02 6.23 -6.25
C THR A 59 -8.69 7.36 -5.47
N LYS A 60 -9.78 7.08 -4.76
CA LYS A 60 -10.56 8.03 -3.96
C LYS A 60 -10.19 8.03 -2.48
N HIS A 61 -9.26 7.17 -2.06
CA HIS A 61 -8.92 6.95 -0.65
C HIS A 61 -7.44 7.22 -0.36
N ASP A 62 -7.15 7.81 0.80
CA ASP A 62 -5.76 8.05 1.21
C ASP A 62 -5.06 6.77 1.73
N GLU A 63 -3.76 6.85 2.02
CA GLU A 63 -2.97 5.70 2.48
C GLU A 63 -3.51 5.08 3.77
N ALA A 64 -4.03 5.90 4.69
CA ALA A 64 -4.51 5.45 5.99
C ALA A 64 -5.85 4.73 5.85
N GLU A 65 -6.78 5.29 5.07
CA GLU A 65 -8.05 4.66 4.75
C GLU A 65 -7.86 3.30 4.07
N ILE A 66 -6.97 3.23 3.07
CA ILE A 66 -6.66 1.99 2.36
C ILE A 66 -6.06 0.94 3.29
N ALA A 67 -5.15 1.33 4.19
CA ALA A 67 -4.59 0.42 5.18
C ALA A 67 -5.68 -0.12 6.13
N MET A 68 -6.64 0.71 6.53
CA MET A 68 -7.76 0.30 7.38
C MET A 68 -8.75 -0.64 6.68
N MET A 69 -8.85 -0.59 5.35
CA MET A 69 -9.61 -1.57 4.55
C MET A 69 -8.96 -2.97 4.54
N GLY A 70 -7.71 -3.08 5.00
CA GLY A 70 -6.98 -4.35 5.12
C GLY A 70 -5.86 -4.54 4.10
N ILE A 71 -5.55 -3.52 3.29
CA ILE A 71 -4.41 -3.57 2.36
C ILE A 71 -3.13 -3.22 3.12
N GLY A 72 -2.36 -4.24 3.48
CA GLY A 72 -1.06 -4.07 4.14
C GLY A 72 0.09 -3.95 3.15
N ARG A 73 1.08 -3.09 3.45
CA ARG A 73 2.31 -2.97 2.67
C ARG A 73 3.55 -3.04 3.54
N LYS A 74 4.53 -3.82 3.08
CA LYS A 74 5.90 -3.81 3.59
C LYS A 74 6.79 -3.00 2.64
N PHE A 75 7.61 -2.11 3.19
CA PHE A 75 8.58 -1.33 2.42
C PHE A 75 9.93 -2.04 2.32
N GLN A 76 10.72 -1.71 1.29
CA GLN A 76 12.03 -2.31 1.06
C GLN A 76 13.00 -2.06 2.23
N LYS A 77 13.00 -0.82 2.74
CA LYS A 77 13.70 -0.50 3.99
C LYS A 77 12.81 -0.90 5.17
N PRO A 78 13.29 -1.72 6.12
CA PRO A 78 12.56 -2.01 7.34
C PRO A 78 12.22 -0.71 8.09
N THR A 79 10.98 -0.59 8.52
CA THR A 79 10.46 0.56 9.29
C THR A 79 10.02 0.10 10.67
N VAL A 80 10.96 -0.45 11.44
CA VAL A 80 10.73 -0.84 12.83
C VAL A 80 10.97 0.35 13.77
N PHE A 81 10.33 0.34 14.93
CA PHE A 81 10.62 1.29 16.00
C PHE A 81 11.81 0.78 16.81
N GLU A 82 13.01 1.27 16.50
CA GLU A 82 14.27 0.82 17.11
C GLU A 82 14.34 1.05 18.63
N SER A 83 13.60 2.04 19.14
CA SER A 83 13.50 2.33 20.57
C SER A 83 12.57 1.39 21.34
N HIS A 84 11.86 0.50 20.66
CA HIS A 84 10.85 -0.38 21.23
C HIS A 84 11.31 -1.84 21.23
N THR A 85 10.73 -2.66 22.12
CA THR A 85 11.01 -4.10 22.12
C THR A 85 10.40 -4.78 20.89
N ILE A 86 10.77 -6.04 20.67
CA ILE A 86 10.15 -6.87 19.62
C ILE A 86 8.64 -7.00 19.89
N GLU A 87 8.25 -7.23 21.14
CA GLU A 87 6.86 -7.38 21.55
C GLU A 87 6.05 -6.11 21.24
N ASP A 88 6.58 -4.94 21.59
CA ASP A 88 5.93 -3.66 21.29
C ASP A 88 5.73 -3.44 19.78
N ASN A 89 6.75 -3.73 18.97
CA ASN A 89 6.65 -3.63 17.52
C ASN A 89 5.57 -4.57 16.95
N LEU A 90 5.43 -5.77 17.51
CA LEU A 90 4.37 -6.70 17.12
C LEU A 90 3.00 -6.19 17.56
N MET A 91 2.85 -5.69 18.80
CA MET A 91 1.60 -5.11 19.30
C MET A 91 1.11 -3.95 18.43
N LEU A 92 2.00 -3.04 18.03
CA LEU A 92 1.68 -1.91 17.13
C LEU A 92 1.22 -2.36 15.74
N ALA A 93 1.72 -3.51 15.26
CA ALA A 93 1.39 -4.07 13.95
C ALA A 93 0.05 -4.84 13.94
N LEU A 94 -0.46 -5.25 15.10
CA LEU A 94 -1.72 -5.99 15.18
C LEU A 94 -2.89 -5.16 14.66
N LYS A 95 -3.88 -5.86 14.09
CA LYS A 95 -5.14 -5.25 13.68
C LYS A 95 -5.92 -4.83 14.91
N GLY A 96 -6.21 -3.55 15.03
CA GLY A 96 -6.98 -2.98 16.13
C GLY A 96 -7.59 -1.63 15.76
N PRO A 97 -8.46 -1.09 16.61
CA PRO A 97 -9.04 0.23 16.39
C PRO A 97 -7.95 1.31 16.45
N ARG A 98 -7.73 1.99 15.32
CA ARG A 98 -6.74 3.06 15.17
C ARG A 98 -7.38 4.43 15.37
N SER A 99 -7.97 4.67 16.54
CA SER A 99 -8.56 5.97 16.91
C SER A 99 -8.03 6.47 18.26
N ILE A 100 -8.26 7.74 18.55
CA ILE A 100 -7.65 8.43 19.70
C ILE A 100 -8.03 7.75 21.02
N PHE A 101 -9.30 7.47 21.25
CA PHE A 101 -9.75 6.93 22.54
C PHE A 101 -9.21 5.52 22.83
N PRO A 102 -9.30 4.54 21.91
CA PRO A 102 -8.66 3.25 22.09
C PRO A 102 -7.15 3.35 22.27
N ALA A 103 -6.46 4.30 21.61
CA ALA A 103 -5.02 4.47 21.76
C ALA A 103 -4.61 5.06 23.12
N LEU A 104 -5.49 5.81 23.79
CA LEU A 104 -5.19 6.45 25.09
C LEU A 104 -5.46 5.55 26.30
N PHE A 105 -6.34 4.56 26.15
CA PHE A 105 -6.82 3.74 27.26
C PHE A 105 -6.42 2.27 27.15
N HIS A 106 -5.41 1.97 26.31
CA HIS A 106 -4.93 0.62 26.03
C HIS A 106 -3.43 0.50 26.26
#